data_AF-A0A5C4YAL6-F1
#
_entry.id   AF-A0A5C4YAL6-F1
#
_cell.length_a   1.000
_cell.length_b   1.000
_cell.length_c   1.000
_cell.angle_alpha   90.00
_cell.angle_beta   90.00
_cell.angle_gamma   90.00
#
_symmetry.space_group_name_H-M   'P 1'
#
loop_
_entity.id
_entity.type
_entity.pdbx_description
1 polymer ?
#
loop_
_entity_poly.entity_id
_entity_poly.type
_entity_poly.pdbx_seq_one_letter_code
_entity_poly.pdbx_strand_id
1 'polypeptide(L)'
;MTRPGSDAAYITGWRLTAYTINGRAVPVSGDVNKLDIYVPSGYTCPERASLPNYQSCQQYTADLQQRTDVQPANGLPISGLGINFAGGLVSTVKANLADASSSIDIEFFGQSSNGAPVSVKATGISSQGYKAGD
;
A
#
# COMPACT_ATOMS: atom_id res chain seq x y z
N MET A 1 -17.93 -0.45 -8.08
CA MET A 1 -16.99 0.58 -7.57
C MET A 1 -17.31 0.81 -6.11
N THR A 2 -16.45 0.34 -5.21
CA THR A 2 -16.48 0.67 -3.79
C THR A 2 -16.30 2.18 -3.65
N ARG A 3 -17.30 2.87 -3.12
CA ARG A 3 -17.25 4.33 -2.93
C ARG A 3 -16.23 4.61 -1.81
N PRO A 4 -15.39 5.64 -1.92
CA PRO A 4 -14.58 6.11 -0.79
C PRO A 4 -15.48 6.24 0.45
N GLY A 5 -15.00 5.78 1.62
CA GLY A 5 -15.73 5.74 2.90
C GLY A 5 -16.90 4.75 3.03
N SER A 6 -17.22 3.94 2.00
CA SER A 6 -18.41 3.07 2.04
C SER A 6 -18.12 1.61 2.42
N ASP A 7 -16.93 1.07 2.13
CA ASP A 7 -16.64 -0.34 2.38
C ASP A 7 -15.20 -0.52 2.83
N ALA A 8 -15.03 -1.27 3.92
CA ALA A 8 -13.72 -1.74 4.31
C ALA A 8 -13.22 -2.77 3.29
N ALA A 9 -11.91 -3.01 3.23
CA ALA A 9 -11.31 -4.02 2.38
C ALA A 9 -10.41 -4.95 3.17
N TYR A 10 -10.45 -6.23 2.85
CA TYR A 10 -9.50 -7.25 3.29
C TYR A 10 -8.54 -7.48 2.15
N ILE A 11 -7.29 -7.03 2.31
CA ILE A 11 -6.20 -7.32 1.38
C ILE A 11 -5.59 -8.66 1.79
N THR A 12 -5.70 -9.63 0.89
CA THR A 12 -5.31 -11.04 1.13
C THR A 12 -3.97 -11.38 0.50
N GLY A 13 -3.49 -10.54 -0.43
CA GLY A 13 -2.22 -10.76 -1.08
C GLY A 13 -1.73 -9.60 -1.92
N TRP A 14 -0.58 -9.82 -2.53
CA TRP A 14 0.05 -8.89 -3.45
C TRP A 14 0.84 -9.63 -4.54
N ARG A 15 1.10 -8.95 -5.64
CA ARG A 15 1.94 -9.45 -6.74
C ARG A 15 2.76 -8.32 -7.34
N LEU A 16 3.95 -8.65 -7.84
CA LEU A 16 4.71 -7.70 -8.67
C LEU A 16 4.13 -7.69 -10.07
N THR A 17 3.82 -6.50 -10.58
CA THR A 17 3.37 -6.31 -11.96
C THR A 17 4.52 -5.90 -12.88
N ALA A 18 5.57 -5.29 -12.33
CA ALA A 18 6.81 -5.01 -13.04
C ALA A 18 7.99 -5.03 -12.06
N TYR A 19 9.14 -5.49 -12.54
CA TYR A 19 10.41 -5.38 -11.85
C TYR A 19 11.52 -5.10 -12.84
N THR A 20 12.29 -4.06 -12.59
CA THR A 20 13.47 -3.70 -13.38
C THR A 20 14.69 -3.57 -12.47
N ILE A 21 15.85 -4.06 -12.93
CA ILE A 21 17.15 -3.89 -12.29
C ILE A 21 18.10 -3.26 -13.31
N ASN A 22 18.73 -2.14 -12.96
CA ASN A 22 19.60 -1.37 -13.86
C ASN A 22 18.97 -1.10 -15.24
N GLY A 23 17.67 -0.78 -15.24
CA GLY A 23 16.88 -0.53 -16.46
C GLY A 23 16.49 -1.78 -17.26
N ARG A 24 16.85 -2.99 -16.81
CA ARG A 24 16.48 -4.26 -17.47
C ARG A 24 15.33 -4.93 -16.76
N ALA A 25 14.33 -5.38 -17.51
CA ALA A 25 13.21 -6.13 -16.97
C ALA A 25 13.68 -7.48 -16.40
N VAL A 26 13.17 -7.82 -15.22
CA VAL A 26 13.39 -9.10 -14.55
C VAL A 26 12.06 -9.83 -14.46
N PRO A 27 12.02 -11.16 -14.69
CA PRO A 27 10.80 -11.93 -14.49
C PRO A 27 10.26 -11.74 -13.07
N VAL A 28 8.98 -11.41 -12.97
CA VAL A 28 8.26 -11.32 -11.70
C VAL A 28 7.67 -12.69 -11.34
N SER A 29 7.73 -13.04 -10.06
CA SER A 29 7.07 -14.24 -9.55
C SER A 29 5.58 -14.01 -9.32
N GLY A 30 4.80 -15.09 -9.25
CA GLY A 30 3.35 -15.07 -9.05
C GLY A 30 2.88 -14.55 -7.69
N ASP A 31 1.57 -14.65 -7.49
CA ASP A 31 0.83 -14.05 -6.39
C ASP A 31 1.30 -14.52 -4.99
N VAL A 32 1.45 -13.57 -4.06
CA VAL A 32 1.75 -13.83 -2.65
C VAL A 32 0.47 -13.67 -1.82
N ASN A 33 -0.16 -14.79 -1.48
CA ASN A 33 -1.43 -14.86 -0.74
C ASN A 33 -1.25 -14.98 0.79
N LYS A 34 -0.34 -14.18 1.36
CA LYS A 34 0.03 -14.26 2.79
C LYS A 34 -0.21 -12.95 3.55
N LEU A 35 -1.17 -12.15 3.10
CA LEU A 35 -1.57 -10.93 3.80
C LEU A 35 -2.91 -11.14 4.49
N ASP A 36 -3.06 -10.52 5.65
CA ASP A 36 -4.33 -10.36 6.35
C ASP A 36 -4.42 -8.91 6.82
N ILE A 37 -4.66 -8.02 5.85
CA ILE A 37 -4.69 -6.57 6.09
C ILE A 37 -6.13 -6.09 5.94
N TYR A 38 -6.72 -5.69 7.06
CA TYR A 38 -7.98 -4.98 7.07
C TYR A 38 -7.77 -3.47 6.88
N VAL A 39 -8.27 -2.94 5.77
CA VAL A 39 -8.35 -1.51 5.48
C VAL A 39 -9.75 -1.05 5.87
N PRO A 40 -9.95 -0.40 7.03
CA PRO A 40 -11.28 0.03 7.44
C PRO A 40 -11.88 1.03 6.44
N SER A 41 -13.20 1.09 6.36
CA SER A 41 -13.88 2.26 5.80
C SER A 41 -13.75 3.43 6.77
N GLY A 42 -13.73 4.66 6.26
CA GLY A 42 -13.65 5.81 7.15
C GLY A 42 -14.03 7.13 6.51
N TYR A 43 -13.98 8.17 7.33
CA TYR A 43 -14.20 9.54 6.90
C TYR A 43 -13.01 10.42 7.32
N THR A 44 -12.75 11.45 6.54
CA THR A 44 -11.82 12.54 6.86
C THR A 44 -12.62 13.79 7.27
N CYS A 45 -12.03 14.61 8.14
CA CYS A 45 -12.63 15.81 8.71
C CYS A 45 -11.52 16.81 9.08
N PRO A 46 -11.82 18.11 9.23
CA PRO A 46 -10.82 19.12 9.56
C PRO A 46 -10.03 18.83 10.83
N GLU A 47 -10.67 18.25 11.86
CA GLU A 47 -10.04 17.90 13.13
C GLU A 47 -9.28 16.56 13.10
N ARG A 48 -9.12 15.91 11.94
CA ARG A 48 -8.52 14.57 11.86
C ARG A 48 -7.14 14.48 12.52
N ALA A 49 -6.35 15.55 12.48
CA ALA A 49 -5.02 15.61 13.09
C ALA A 49 -5.03 15.57 14.63
N SER A 50 -6.14 15.92 15.28
CA SER A 50 -6.29 15.88 16.74
C SER A 50 -7.00 14.62 17.26
N LEU A 51 -7.57 13.81 16.37
CA LEU A 51 -8.20 12.55 16.72
C LEU A 51 -7.18 11.41 16.85
N PRO A 52 -7.40 10.43 17.74
CA PRO A 52 -6.56 9.24 17.82
C PRO A 52 -6.42 8.51 16.47
N ASN A 53 -5.27 7.87 16.24
CA ASN A 53 -4.96 7.16 14.99
C ASN A 53 -5.78 5.89 14.72
N TYR A 54 -6.68 5.53 15.64
CA TYR A 54 -7.62 4.42 15.48
C TYR A 54 -9.07 4.92 15.32
N GLN A 55 -9.33 6.23 15.43
CA GLN A 55 -10.67 6.80 15.43
C GLN A 55 -11.00 7.49 14.10
N SER A 56 -12.01 6.98 13.39
CA SER A 56 -12.56 7.63 12.20
C SER A 56 -13.34 8.90 12.55
N CYS A 57 -13.46 9.83 11.61
CA CYS A 57 -14.31 11.00 11.78
C CYS A 57 -15.79 10.58 11.90
N GLN A 58 -16.50 11.17 12.84
CA GLN A 58 -17.94 10.94 13.01
C GLN A 58 -18.70 11.61 11.87
N GLN A 59 -19.48 10.85 11.10
CA GLN A 59 -20.31 11.39 10.02
C GLN A 59 -21.50 12.21 10.54
N TYR A 60 -21.95 11.90 11.77
CA TYR A 60 -23.11 12.54 12.37
C TYR A 60 -22.70 13.27 13.65
N THR A 61 -23.39 14.39 13.89
CA THR A 61 -23.35 15.09 15.17
C THR A 61 -24.16 14.33 16.24
N ALA A 62 -24.06 14.74 17.50
CA ALA A 62 -24.78 14.10 18.62
C ALA A 62 -26.31 14.16 18.48
N ASP A 63 -26.82 15.16 17.75
CA ASP A 63 -28.23 15.37 17.38
C ASP A 63 -28.60 14.69 16.05
N LEU A 64 -27.78 13.75 15.56
CA LEU A 64 -28.00 12.94 14.37
C LEU A 64 -28.06 13.73 13.05
N GLN A 65 -27.53 14.94 13.01
CA GLN A 65 -27.39 15.71 11.77
C GLN A 65 -26.14 15.28 11.02
N GLN A 66 -26.24 15.21 9.69
CA GLN A 66 -25.08 14.89 8.86
C GLN A 66 -24.11 16.07 8.83
N ARG A 67 -22.85 15.79 9.14
CA ARG A 67 -21.77 16.78 9.05
C ARG A 67 -21.37 17.02 7.60
N THR A 68 -21.37 18.29 7.18
CA THR A 68 -21.04 18.71 5.81
C THR A 68 -19.53 18.80 5.55
N ASP A 69 -18.75 18.94 6.61
CA ASP A 69 -17.29 19.03 6.61
C ASP A 69 -16.61 17.65 6.62
N VAL A 70 -17.39 16.58 6.81
CA VAL A 70 -16.91 15.19 6.84
C VAL A 70 -17.01 14.60 5.45
N GLN A 71 -15.87 14.19 4.89
CA GLN A 71 -15.78 13.63 3.56
C GLN A 71 -15.41 12.14 3.64
N PRO A 72 -15.93 11.29 2.74
CA PRO A 72 -15.54 9.89 2.71
C PRO A 72 -14.03 9.74 2.44
N ALA A 73 -13.37 8.83 3.15
CA ALA A 73 -11.94 8.59 3.06
C ALA A 73 -11.61 7.10 3.20
N ASN A 74 -10.34 6.75 2.97
CA ASN A 74 -9.85 5.44 3.39
C ASN A 74 -9.67 5.46 4.91
N GLY A 75 -9.98 4.35 5.57
CA GLY A 75 -9.75 4.21 7.00
C GLY A 75 -8.26 4.25 7.35
N LEU A 76 -7.99 4.33 8.64
CA LEU A 76 -6.65 4.58 9.15
C LEU A 76 -5.74 3.38 8.89
N PRO A 77 -4.45 3.62 8.60
CA PRO A 77 -3.51 2.54 8.34
C PRO A 77 -3.42 1.64 9.57
N ILE A 78 -3.75 0.36 9.41
CA ILE A 78 -3.40 -0.67 10.39
C ILE A 78 -1.89 -0.97 10.29
N SER A 79 -1.34 -1.63 11.31
CA SER A 79 0.10 -1.92 11.49
C SER A 79 0.92 -2.02 10.20
N GLY A 80 2.11 -1.40 10.19
CA GLY A 80 2.93 -1.29 8.99
C GLY A 80 3.30 -2.64 8.38
N LEU A 81 2.86 -2.87 7.13
CA LEU A 81 3.39 -3.93 6.29
C LEU A 81 4.76 -3.51 5.76
N GLY A 82 5.80 -4.25 6.12
CA GLY A 82 7.12 -4.12 5.50
C GLY A 82 7.31 -5.15 4.39
N ILE A 83 7.45 -4.72 3.15
CA ILE A 83 7.93 -5.57 2.05
C ILE A 83 9.33 -5.10 1.65
N ASN A 84 10.31 -5.99 1.71
CA ASN A 84 11.70 -5.65 1.38
C ASN A 84 12.03 -6.07 -0.05
N PHE A 85 12.30 -5.09 -0.90
CA PHE A 85 12.69 -5.30 -2.28
C PHE A 85 14.19 -5.05 -2.56
N ALA A 86 14.91 -4.46 -1.60
CA ALA A 86 16.32 -4.09 -1.76
C ALA A 86 17.27 -5.29 -1.64
N GLY A 87 16.81 -6.42 -1.07
CA GLY A 87 17.65 -7.61 -0.84
C GLY A 87 18.34 -8.16 -2.11
N GLY A 88 17.68 -8.05 -3.27
CA GLY A 88 18.26 -8.51 -4.54
C GLY A 88 19.40 -7.63 -5.07
N LEU A 89 19.44 -6.34 -4.70
CA LEU A 89 20.42 -5.39 -5.20
C LEU A 89 21.83 -5.67 -4.66
N VAL A 90 21.96 -6.23 -3.46
CA VAL A 90 23.26 -6.56 -2.86
C VAL A 90 24.02 -7.57 -3.73
N SER A 91 23.34 -8.60 -4.22
CA SER A 91 23.94 -9.60 -5.12
C SER A 91 24.35 -8.97 -6.45
N THR A 92 23.55 -8.04 -6.98
CA THR A 92 23.87 -7.31 -8.21
C THR A 92 25.09 -6.42 -8.06
N VAL A 93 25.20 -5.67 -6.96
CA VAL A 93 26.36 -4.82 -6.66
C VAL A 93 27.63 -5.66 -6.55
N LYS A 94 27.57 -6.78 -5.81
CA LYS A 94 28.72 -7.69 -5.65
C LYS A 94 29.16 -8.34 -6.97
N ALA A 95 28.21 -8.74 -7.81
CA ALA A 95 28.50 -9.39 -9.09
C ALA A 95 29.11 -8.42 -10.11
N ASN A 96 28.63 -7.18 -10.15
CA ASN A 96 29.04 -6.20 -11.16
C ASN A 96 30.14 -5.24 -10.67
N LEU A 97 30.48 -5.27 -9.38
CA LEU A 97 31.40 -4.33 -8.73
C LEU A 97 31.05 -2.86 -9.03
N ALA A 98 29.75 -2.56 -9.09
CA ALA A 98 29.20 -1.26 -9.43
C ALA A 98 27.86 -1.06 -8.71
N ASP A 99 27.40 0.19 -8.64
CA ASP A 99 26.09 0.52 -8.09
C ASP A 99 24.97 -0.19 -8.86
N ALA A 100 23.87 -0.47 -8.16
CA ALA A 100 22.69 -1.08 -8.72
C ALA A 100 21.44 -0.32 -8.31
N SER A 101 20.48 -0.23 -9.21
CA SER A 101 19.16 0.32 -8.94
C SER A 101 18.08 -0.67 -9.34
N SER A 102 16.92 -0.54 -8.71
CA SER A 102 15.72 -1.21 -9.16
C SER A 102 14.50 -0.31 -9.09
N SER A 103 13.51 -0.64 -9.92
CA SER A 103 12.17 -0.07 -9.90
C SER A 103 11.13 -1.18 -9.96
N ILE A 104 10.11 -1.08 -9.12
CA ILE A 104 9.07 -2.08 -8.92
C ILE A 104 7.69 -1.45 -9.01
N ASP A 105 6.78 -2.17 -9.66
CA ASP A 105 5.34 -1.94 -9.56
C ASP A 105 4.70 -3.14 -8.85
N ILE A 106 3.83 -2.84 -7.89
CA ILE A 106 3.12 -3.83 -7.06
C ILE A 106 1.62 -3.60 -7.15
N GLU A 107 0.87 -4.71 -7.16
CA GLU A 107 -0.58 -4.73 -7.02
C GLU A 107 -0.96 -5.52 -5.78
N PHE A 108 -1.70 -4.88 -4.87
CA PHE A 108 -2.38 -5.50 -3.75
C PHE A 108 -3.78 -5.90 -4.17
N PHE A 109 -4.22 -7.09 -3.77
CA PHE A 109 -5.53 -7.60 -4.12
C PHE A 109 -6.25 -8.21 -2.92
N GLY A 110 -7.57 -8.26 -3.01
CA GLY A 110 -8.42 -8.79 -1.95
C GLY A 110 -9.90 -8.58 -2.24
N GLN A 111 -10.69 -8.44 -1.18
CA GLN A 111 -12.13 -8.28 -1.25
C GLN A 111 -12.61 -7.19 -0.31
N SER A 112 -13.63 -6.43 -0.70
CA SER A 112 -14.32 -5.50 0.18
C SER A 112 -15.23 -6.25 1.16
N SER A 113 -15.70 -5.54 2.20
CA SER A 113 -16.65 -6.05 3.20
C SER A 113 -17.98 -6.54 2.61
N ASN A 114 -18.32 -6.13 1.39
CA ASN A 114 -19.49 -6.60 0.64
C ASN A 114 -19.16 -7.66 -0.43
N GLY A 115 -17.95 -8.25 -0.40
CA GLY A 115 -17.55 -9.36 -1.27
C GLY A 115 -17.13 -8.95 -2.69
N ALA A 116 -16.99 -7.65 -2.99
CA ALA A 116 -16.50 -7.21 -4.29
C ALA A 116 -14.97 -7.30 -4.37
N PRO A 117 -14.37 -7.62 -5.53
CA PRO A 117 -12.92 -7.64 -5.67
C PRO A 117 -12.32 -6.23 -5.54
N VAL A 118 -11.19 -6.12 -4.85
CA VAL A 118 -10.43 -4.88 -4.68
C VAL A 118 -9.02 -5.07 -5.22
N SER A 119 -8.52 -4.07 -5.95
CA SER A 119 -7.14 -3.98 -6.42
C SER A 119 -6.60 -2.58 -6.18
N VAL A 120 -5.39 -2.50 -5.60
CA VAL A 120 -4.68 -1.25 -5.33
C VAL A 120 -3.27 -1.37 -5.89
N LYS A 121 -2.86 -0.41 -6.72
CA LYS A 121 -1.55 -0.41 -7.38
C LYS A 121 -0.64 0.66 -6.79
N ALA A 122 0.63 0.32 -6.60
CA ALA A 122 1.70 1.27 -6.33
C ALA A 122 2.80 1.06 -7.36
N THR A 123 3.25 2.15 -7.99
CA THR A 123 4.19 2.10 -9.11
C THR A 123 5.42 2.95 -8.83
N GLY A 124 6.52 2.64 -9.52
CA GLY A 124 7.77 3.40 -9.42
C GLY A 124 8.46 3.30 -8.06
N ILE A 125 8.26 2.20 -7.33
CA ILE A 125 8.95 1.94 -6.06
C ILE A 125 10.42 1.70 -6.39
N SER A 126 11.27 2.68 -6.05
CA SER A 126 12.68 2.64 -6.38
C SER A 126 13.55 2.22 -5.20
N SER A 127 14.62 1.50 -5.49
CA SER A 127 15.66 1.13 -4.52
C SER A 127 17.03 1.28 -5.15
N GLN A 128 18.03 1.60 -4.34
CA GLN A 128 19.41 1.77 -4.77
C GLN A 128 20.33 1.01 -3.82
N GLY A 129 21.33 0.33 -4.39
CA GLY A 129 22.42 -0.31 -3.69
C GLY A 129 23.74 0.29 -4.18
N TYR A 130 24.57 0.73 -3.24
CA TYR A 130 25.84 1.37 -3.55
C TYR A 130 27.00 0.40 -3.30
N LYS A 131 27.99 0.40 -4.18
CA LYS A 131 29.29 -0.22 -3.90
C LYS A 131 30.04 0.67 -2.91
N ALA A 132 30.42 0.10 -1.76
CA ALA A 132 31.29 0.78 -0.80
C ALA A 132 32.70 0.17 -0.87
N GLY A 133 33.72 1.02 -1.06
CA GLY A 133 35.12 0.61 -1.18
C GLY A 133 35.58 0.33 -2.62
N ASP A 134 36.89 0.34 -2.82
CA ASP A 134 37.55 0.07 -4.11
C ASP A 134 37.79 -1.42 -4.33
#